data_AF-A0A285NAB4-F1
#
_entry.id   AF-A0A285NAB4-F1
#
_cell.length_a   1.000
_cell.length_b   1.000
_cell.length_c   1.000
_cell.angle_alpha   90.00
_cell.angle_beta   90.00
_cell.angle_gamma   90.00
#
_symmetry.space_group_name_H-M   'P 1'
#
loop_
_entity.id
_entity.type
_entity.pdbx_description
1 polymer ?
#
loop_
_entity_poly.entity_id
_entity_poly.type
_entity_poly.pdbx_seq_one_letter_code
_entity_poly.pdbx_strand_id
1 'polypeptide(L)'
;MTEGSRIEEVGGSGHPWDGEPITLGIAYEDGLERSNFPELTEAAATFWEGNDDEYLDYQVEYVLDADAAEPDVLVTLVSEITTCERSSEEYQVVGCAPLITGNAPDTATVQILSGYSDELTRTTITHELGHTLGLGHDDEPARIMSGDPADRIPNYETRRASHDAYLSGLRSFNTGNEKYQDGSDALENERWAEASEAFTDAADAYRAAENSFESARANAAEIGVEDAVTICDAAEAKSVDFRKSSTAWSDAATARREGNYLEYQNRSDDARDHYDASQEHEIRNSDKLAVALGLQ
;
A
#
# COMPACT_ATOMS: atom_id res chain seq x y z
N MET A 1 8.30 -7.12 11.34
CA MET A 1 9.31 -7.73 10.46
C MET A 1 10.09 -8.75 11.29
N THR A 2 10.75 -9.69 10.65
CA THR A 2 11.53 -10.75 11.31
C THR A 2 12.94 -10.65 10.75
N GLU A 3 13.93 -10.58 11.63
CA GLU A 3 15.33 -10.43 11.26
C GLU A 3 15.77 -11.65 10.44
N GLY A 4 16.78 -11.46 9.57
CA GLY A 4 17.44 -12.57 8.88
C GLY A 4 18.21 -13.45 9.86
N SER A 5 19.04 -14.35 9.32
CA SER A 5 19.91 -15.18 10.16
C SER A 5 20.80 -14.28 11.03
N ARG A 6 20.76 -14.48 12.35
CA ARG A 6 21.62 -13.76 13.30
C ARG A 6 23.04 -14.31 13.22
N ILE A 7 24.01 -13.43 12.95
CA ILE A 7 25.43 -13.77 12.84
C ILE A 7 26.10 -13.45 14.19
N GLU A 8 26.38 -14.49 14.97
CA GLU A 8 27.10 -14.43 16.26
C GLU A 8 28.41 -15.22 16.18
N GLU A 9 29.55 -14.58 15.91
CA GLU A 9 30.86 -15.18 16.19
C GLU A 9 31.51 -14.52 17.41
N VAL A 10 32.00 -15.35 18.34
CA VAL A 10 32.59 -14.91 19.60
C VAL A 10 34.00 -14.35 19.36
N GLY A 11 34.10 -13.03 19.26
CA GLY A 11 35.35 -12.28 19.41
C GLY A 11 35.60 -11.25 18.31
N GLY A 12 35.44 -9.97 18.65
CA GLY A 12 35.80 -8.80 17.84
C GLY A 12 35.48 -7.53 18.64
N SER A 13 36.35 -6.53 18.62
CA SER A 13 36.23 -5.33 19.43
C SER A 13 35.37 -4.27 18.75
N GLY A 14 34.23 -3.90 19.35
CA GLY A 14 33.58 -2.60 19.21
C GLY A 14 32.83 -2.28 17.90
N HIS A 15 33.28 -2.80 16.76
CA HIS A 15 32.72 -2.52 15.43
C HIS A 15 32.63 -3.84 14.61
N PRO A 16 31.47 -4.20 14.01
CA PRO A 16 31.33 -5.44 13.24
C PRO A 16 32.22 -5.52 11.99
N TRP A 17 32.56 -4.37 11.41
CA TRP A 17 33.33 -4.27 10.17
C TRP A 17 34.77 -3.85 10.49
N ASP A 18 35.74 -4.72 10.21
CA ASP A 18 37.15 -4.55 10.64
C ASP A 18 37.97 -3.62 9.69
N GLY A 19 37.29 -2.86 8.82
CA GLY A 19 37.88 -1.94 7.84
C GLY A 19 36.88 -0.90 7.33
N GLU A 20 37.20 0.38 7.56
CA GLU A 20 36.46 1.51 6.99
C GLU A 20 37.15 2.01 5.70
N PRO A 21 36.38 2.52 4.72
CA PRO A 21 34.92 2.59 4.68
C PRO A 21 34.25 1.26 4.27
N ILE A 22 33.00 1.05 4.70
CA ILE A 22 32.15 -0.09 4.30
C ILE A 22 31.69 0.12 2.85
N THR A 23 32.02 -0.81 1.96
CA THR A 23 31.66 -0.74 0.53
C THR A 23 30.24 -1.26 0.30
N LEU A 24 29.38 -0.40 -0.24
CA LEU A 24 28.03 -0.75 -0.68
C LEU A 24 28.04 -1.09 -2.17
N GLY A 25 27.58 -2.29 -2.52
CA GLY A 25 27.29 -2.71 -3.89
C GLY A 25 25.79 -2.77 -4.16
N ILE A 26 25.41 -2.73 -5.43
CA ILE A 26 24.00 -2.79 -5.85
C ILE A 26 23.77 -3.97 -6.80
N ALA A 27 22.69 -4.70 -6.58
CA ALA A 27 22.20 -5.70 -7.50
C ALA A 27 20.69 -5.58 -7.74
N TYR A 28 20.25 -6.16 -8.85
CA TYR A 28 18.85 -6.22 -9.23
C TYR A 28 18.53 -7.66 -9.65
N GLU A 29 17.36 -8.14 -9.25
CA GLU A 29 16.74 -9.27 -9.92
C GLU A 29 16.31 -8.84 -11.34
N ASP A 30 16.37 -9.77 -12.29
CA ASP A 30 16.12 -9.51 -13.71
C ASP A 30 14.81 -8.74 -13.94
N GLY A 31 14.89 -7.57 -14.59
CA GLY A 31 13.73 -6.76 -14.96
C GLY A 31 13.19 -5.85 -13.85
N LEU A 32 13.86 -5.77 -12.71
CA LEU A 32 13.50 -4.86 -11.61
C LEU A 32 14.39 -3.62 -11.53
N GLU A 33 15.12 -3.28 -12.59
CA GLU A 33 16.02 -2.14 -12.59
C GLU A 33 15.28 -0.85 -12.25
N ARG A 34 15.83 -0.12 -11.29
CA ARG A 34 15.28 1.15 -10.79
C ARG A 34 16.38 2.20 -10.81
N SER A 35 16.19 3.22 -11.64
CA SER A 35 17.23 4.21 -11.95
C SER A 35 17.66 5.03 -10.74
N ASN A 36 16.77 5.28 -9.78
CA ASN A 36 17.06 6.06 -8.58
C ASN A 36 17.45 5.20 -7.36
N PHE A 37 17.56 3.88 -7.51
CA PHE A 37 17.89 2.98 -6.41
C PHE A 37 19.26 3.28 -5.78
N PRO A 38 20.33 3.59 -6.56
CA PRO A 38 21.61 4.00 -5.99
C PRO A 38 21.51 5.23 -5.08
N GLU A 39 20.76 6.25 -5.48
CA GLU A 39 20.58 7.48 -4.72
C GLU A 39 19.79 7.22 -3.42
N LEU A 40 18.84 6.28 -3.44
CA LEU A 40 18.11 5.88 -2.22
C LEU A 40 19.02 5.12 -1.25
N THR A 41 19.90 4.25 -1.77
CA THR A 41 20.89 3.51 -0.98
C THR A 41 21.92 4.46 -0.36
N GLU A 42 22.45 5.41 -1.13
CA GLU A 42 23.37 6.44 -0.64
C GLU A 42 22.70 7.29 0.46
N ALA A 43 21.46 7.74 0.25
CA ALA A 43 20.72 8.51 1.25
C ALA A 43 20.47 7.74 2.55
N ALA A 44 20.27 6.41 2.47
CA ALA A 44 20.14 5.55 3.64
C ALA A 44 21.47 5.36 4.38
N ALA A 45 22.59 5.24 3.65
CA ALA A 45 23.93 5.19 4.23
C ALA A 45 24.26 6.48 4.98
N THR A 46 24.03 7.65 4.36
CA THR A 46 24.23 8.97 4.96
C THR A 46 23.42 9.18 6.25
N PHE A 47 22.27 8.52 6.40
CA PHE A 47 21.54 8.56 7.65
C PHE A 47 22.38 7.98 8.80
N TRP A 48 23.01 6.82 8.60
CA TRP A 48 23.81 6.19 9.65
C TRP A 48 25.11 6.96 9.92
N GLU A 49 25.82 7.41 8.88
CA GLU A 49 27.03 8.25 9.04
C GLU A 49 26.74 9.55 9.79
N GLY A 50 25.53 10.11 9.63
CA GLY A 50 25.13 11.36 10.29
C GLY A 50 24.60 11.19 11.71
N ASN A 51 24.33 9.97 12.16
CA ASN A 51 23.72 9.67 13.47
C ASN A 51 24.46 8.57 14.24
N ASP A 52 25.64 8.17 13.78
CA ASP A 52 26.46 7.10 14.37
C ASP A 52 26.80 7.39 15.83
N ASP A 53 27.22 8.60 16.16
CA ASP A 53 27.51 9.06 17.53
C ASP A 53 26.29 8.97 18.48
N GLU A 54 25.06 8.92 17.96
CA GLU A 54 23.82 8.83 18.75
C GLU A 54 23.34 7.38 18.93
N TYR A 55 23.41 6.57 17.87
CA TYR A 55 22.79 5.24 17.83
C TYR A 55 23.78 4.08 17.84
N LEU A 56 25.07 4.34 17.63
CA LEU A 56 26.13 3.33 17.57
C LEU A 56 27.23 3.65 18.59
N ASP A 57 27.98 2.63 19.00
CA ASP A 57 29.16 2.79 19.85
C ASP A 57 30.45 3.07 19.04
N TYR A 58 30.32 3.23 17.72
CA TYR A 58 31.42 3.40 16.76
C TYR A 58 30.98 4.29 15.60
N GLN A 59 31.96 4.94 14.96
CA GLN A 59 31.71 5.75 13.77
C GLN A 59 31.54 4.85 12.55
N VAL A 60 30.77 5.33 11.58
CA VAL A 60 30.53 4.60 10.34
C VAL A 60 30.80 5.50 9.14
N GLU A 61 31.54 4.94 8.18
CA GLU A 61 31.74 5.54 6.87
C GLU A 61 31.39 4.51 5.79
N TYR A 62 30.57 4.91 4.83
CA TYR A 62 30.19 4.11 3.67
C TYR A 62 30.82 4.66 2.39
N VAL A 63 31.09 3.77 1.44
CA VAL A 63 31.38 4.14 0.06
C VAL A 63 30.45 3.36 -0.88
N LEU A 64 29.67 4.08 -1.68
CA LEU A 64 28.84 3.45 -2.71
C LEU A 64 29.69 3.17 -3.95
N ASP A 65 29.93 1.90 -4.23
CA ASP A 65 30.47 1.40 -5.49
C ASP A 65 29.49 0.36 -6.04
N ALA A 66 28.52 0.84 -6.81
CA ALA A 66 27.40 0.02 -7.30
C ALA A 66 27.85 -1.22 -8.07
N ASP A 67 29.02 -1.17 -8.73
CA ASP A 67 29.58 -2.24 -9.55
C ASP A 67 30.70 -3.03 -8.83
N ALA A 68 30.87 -2.83 -7.51
CA ALA A 68 31.87 -3.54 -6.73
C ALA A 68 31.70 -5.07 -6.88
N ALA A 69 32.79 -5.77 -7.20
CA ALA A 69 32.77 -7.21 -7.40
C ALA A 69 32.60 -7.98 -6.07
N GLU A 70 33.13 -7.42 -4.99
CA GLU A 70 33.12 -7.99 -3.64
C GLU A 70 32.82 -6.86 -2.64
N PRO A 71 31.58 -6.33 -2.61
CA PRO A 71 31.20 -5.31 -1.63
C PRO A 71 31.06 -5.93 -0.24
N ASP A 72 31.30 -5.13 0.80
CA ASP A 72 31.03 -5.50 2.18
C ASP A 72 29.52 -5.73 2.40
N VAL A 73 28.68 -4.87 1.82
CA VAL A 73 27.22 -5.01 1.83
C VAL A 73 26.67 -4.93 0.41
N LEU A 74 25.97 -5.98 -0.02
CA LEU A 74 25.27 -6.03 -1.31
C LEU A 74 23.78 -5.75 -1.12
N VAL A 75 23.30 -4.59 -1.59
CA VAL A 75 21.89 -4.21 -1.55
C VAL A 75 21.20 -4.63 -2.84
N THR A 76 20.27 -5.58 -2.74
CA THR A 76 19.62 -6.23 -3.88
C THR A 76 18.14 -5.90 -3.94
N LEU A 77 17.66 -5.39 -5.07
CA LEU A 77 16.23 -5.20 -5.32
C LEU A 77 15.62 -6.50 -5.87
N VAL A 78 14.60 -7.05 -5.19
CA VAL A 78 14.00 -8.36 -5.49
C VAL A 78 12.48 -8.29 -5.66
N SER A 79 11.90 -9.30 -6.30
CA SER A 79 10.45 -9.45 -6.47
C SER A 79 9.79 -10.18 -5.30
N GLU A 80 10.57 -10.95 -4.54
CA GLU A 80 10.12 -11.70 -3.36
C GLU A 80 11.27 -11.86 -2.34
N ILE A 81 10.94 -11.81 -1.05
CA ILE A 81 11.88 -12.11 0.05
C ILE A 81 11.52 -13.47 0.65
N THR A 82 12.44 -14.43 0.54
CA THR A 82 12.24 -15.81 1.02
C THR A 82 13.17 -16.21 2.16
N THR A 83 14.10 -15.34 2.55
CA THR A 83 15.24 -15.62 3.43
C THR A 83 14.97 -15.23 4.88
N CYS A 84 14.22 -14.15 5.11
CA CYS A 84 13.70 -13.80 6.43
C CYS A 84 12.44 -14.63 6.74
N GLU A 85 12.29 -15.06 7.99
CA GLU A 85 11.04 -15.66 8.43
C GLU A 85 9.89 -14.67 8.19
N ARG A 86 8.66 -15.14 7.97
CA ARG A 86 7.49 -14.25 7.87
C ARG A 86 6.92 -14.04 9.27
N SER A 87 7.03 -12.83 9.82
CA SER A 87 6.41 -12.48 11.09
C SER A 87 4.88 -12.42 10.91
N SER A 88 4.18 -13.49 11.34
CA SER A 88 2.72 -13.68 11.29
C SER A 88 2.05 -13.40 9.92
N GLU A 89 0.81 -13.87 9.75
CA GLU A 89 0.07 -13.73 8.49
C GLU A 89 -0.36 -12.28 8.18
N GLU A 90 -0.05 -11.31 9.06
CA GLU A 90 -0.56 -9.93 8.99
C GLU A 90 0.37 -8.95 8.27
N TYR A 91 1.68 -9.20 8.15
CA TYR A 91 2.62 -8.24 7.56
C TYR A 91 3.49 -8.85 6.47
N GLN A 92 3.59 -8.14 5.34
CA GLN A 92 4.54 -8.47 4.30
C GLN A 92 5.95 -8.05 4.72
N VAL A 93 6.92 -8.94 4.57
CA VAL A 93 8.34 -8.62 4.72
C VAL A 93 8.76 -7.79 3.51
N VAL A 94 9.17 -6.55 3.73
CA VAL A 94 9.54 -5.58 2.67
C VAL A 94 11.04 -5.35 2.54
N GLY A 95 11.80 -5.76 3.55
CA GLY A 95 13.25 -5.77 3.59
C GLY A 95 13.76 -6.97 4.39
N CYS A 96 15.00 -7.37 4.14
CA CYS A 96 15.65 -8.44 4.88
C CYS A 96 17.16 -8.27 4.86
N ALA A 97 17.76 -8.29 6.05
CA ALA A 97 19.19 -8.29 6.26
C ALA A 97 19.58 -9.26 7.39
N PRO A 98 20.82 -9.76 7.38
CA PRO A 98 21.38 -10.44 8.55
C PRO A 98 21.58 -9.43 9.69
N LEU A 99 21.23 -9.83 10.91
CA LEU A 99 21.62 -9.10 12.11
C LEU A 99 23.06 -9.47 12.49
N ILE A 100 24.00 -8.52 12.38
CA ILE A 100 25.43 -8.74 12.61
C ILE A 100 25.81 -8.26 14.01
N THR A 101 26.00 -9.19 14.95
CA THR A 101 26.39 -8.86 16.35
C THR A 101 27.81 -9.29 16.71
N GLY A 102 28.50 -9.96 15.79
CA GLY A 102 29.91 -10.33 15.88
C GLY A 102 30.72 -9.78 14.71
N ASN A 103 31.71 -10.55 14.25
CA ASN A 103 32.45 -10.18 13.04
C ASN A 103 31.53 -10.25 11.81
N ALA A 104 31.57 -9.22 10.97
CA ALA A 104 30.85 -9.20 9.72
C ALA A 104 31.39 -10.27 8.75
N PRO A 105 30.52 -10.86 7.91
CA PRO A 105 30.97 -11.71 6.80
C PRO A 105 31.68 -10.88 5.72
N ASP A 106 32.40 -11.55 4.81
CA ASP A 106 33.04 -10.90 3.66
C ASP A 106 32.03 -10.09 2.81
N THR A 107 30.79 -10.59 2.70
CA THR A 107 29.67 -9.85 2.09
C THR A 107 28.38 -10.15 2.84
N ALA A 108 27.72 -9.13 3.37
CA ALA A 108 26.35 -9.20 3.88
C ALA A 108 25.36 -8.86 2.75
N THR A 109 24.33 -9.68 2.55
CA THR A 109 23.29 -9.41 1.55
C THR A 109 22.07 -8.79 2.20
N VAL A 110 21.68 -7.62 1.70
CA VAL A 110 20.43 -6.94 2.03
C VAL A 110 19.47 -7.09 0.86
N GLN A 111 18.26 -7.57 1.11
CA GLN A 111 17.21 -7.70 0.10
C GLN A 111 16.11 -6.67 0.34
N ILE A 112 15.74 -5.94 -0.70
CA ILE A 112 14.70 -4.92 -0.67
C ILE A 112 13.62 -5.32 -1.66
N LEU A 113 12.37 -5.34 -1.22
CA LEU A 113 11.26 -5.67 -2.09
C LEU A 113 10.98 -4.50 -3.06
N SER A 114 10.77 -4.84 -4.34
CA SER A 114 10.42 -3.86 -5.39
C SER A 114 8.95 -3.45 -5.36
N GLY A 115 8.60 -2.35 -6.06
CA GLY A 115 7.22 -1.86 -6.19
C GLY A 115 6.82 -0.78 -5.18
N TYR A 116 7.72 -0.44 -4.26
CA TYR A 116 7.51 0.50 -3.16
C TYR A 116 7.90 1.94 -3.52
N SER A 117 7.25 2.92 -2.86
CA SER A 117 7.59 4.35 -3.01
C SER A 117 9.06 4.64 -2.67
N ASP A 118 9.62 5.74 -3.19
CA ASP A 118 10.99 6.18 -2.87
C ASP A 118 11.21 6.32 -1.36
N GLU A 119 10.23 6.91 -0.66
CA GLU A 119 10.30 7.14 0.77
C GLU A 119 10.34 5.83 1.56
N LEU A 120 9.41 4.89 1.28
CA LEU A 120 9.44 3.63 2.01
C LEU A 120 10.67 2.80 1.63
N THR A 121 11.05 2.78 0.35
CA THR A 121 12.26 2.08 -0.10
C THR A 121 13.48 2.57 0.67
N ARG A 122 13.68 3.88 0.79
CA ARG A 122 14.78 4.46 1.57
C ARG A 122 14.70 4.06 3.04
N THR A 123 13.54 4.22 3.68
CA THR A 123 13.36 3.87 5.10
C THR A 123 13.62 2.39 5.36
N THR A 124 13.20 1.50 4.46
CA THR A 124 13.51 0.07 4.53
C THR A 124 15.01 -0.17 4.37
N ILE A 125 15.69 0.43 3.39
CA ILE A 125 17.15 0.30 3.27
C ILE A 125 17.84 0.79 4.56
N THR A 126 17.41 1.92 5.13
CA THR A 126 17.97 2.43 6.39
C THR A 126 17.80 1.43 7.53
N HIS A 127 16.62 0.81 7.66
CA HIS A 127 16.35 -0.23 8.64
C HIS A 127 17.27 -1.44 8.46
N GLU A 128 17.35 -1.97 7.23
CA GLU A 128 18.16 -3.14 6.93
C GLU A 128 19.65 -2.89 7.14
N LEU A 129 20.15 -1.69 6.82
CA LEU A 129 21.52 -1.30 7.15
C LEU A 129 21.75 -1.26 8.66
N GLY A 130 20.76 -0.86 9.46
CA GLY A 130 20.86 -0.93 10.93
C GLY A 130 21.13 -2.36 11.44
N HIS A 131 20.50 -3.37 10.86
CA HIS A 131 20.81 -4.77 11.16
C HIS A 131 22.25 -5.17 10.82
N THR A 132 22.79 -4.66 9.70
CA THR A 132 24.20 -4.87 9.34
C THR A 132 25.19 -4.17 10.28
N LEU A 133 24.69 -3.21 11.07
CA LEU A 133 25.45 -2.50 12.11
C LEU A 133 25.21 -3.07 13.52
N GLY A 134 24.39 -4.12 13.64
CA GLY A 134 24.13 -4.83 14.88
C GLY A 134 22.95 -4.31 15.69
N LEU A 135 22.15 -3.40 15.13
CA LEU A 135 20.91 -2.92 15.75
C LEU A 135 19.78 -3.91 15.46
N GLY A 136 19.11 -4.37 16.51
CA GLY A 136 17.89 -5.16 16.42
C GLY A 136 16.63 -4.30 16.37
N HIS A 137 15.48 -4.96 16.31
CA HIS A 137 14.19 -4.28 16.20
C HIS A 137 13.77 -3.42 17.40
N ASP A 138 14.37 -3.63 18.58
CA ASP A 138 14.03 -2.88 19.80
C ASP A 138 15.01 -1.69 20.06
N ASP A 139 16.01 -1.52 19.20
CA ASP A 139 17.01 -0.47 19.33
C ASP A 139 16.52 0.86 18.74
N GLU A 140 17.15 1.97 19.17
CA GLU A 140 16.85 3.29 18.63
C GLU A 140 17.55 3.51 17.27
N PRO A 141 17.00 4.37 16.38
CA PRO A 141 15.77 5.11 16.57
C PRO A 141 14.54 4.26 16.22
N ALA A 142 13.53 4.22 17.09
CA ALA A 142 12.33 3.40 16.88
C ALA A 142 11.61 3.69 15.55
N ARG A 143 11.65 4.95 15.08
CA ARG A 143 11.12 5.36 13.78
C ARG A 143 11.80 4.70 12.56
N ILE A 144 12.97 4.10 12.76
CA ILE A 144 13.69 3.32 11.76
C ILE A 144 13.71 1.85 12.15
N MET A 145 14.18 1.50 13.35
CA MET A 145 14.48 0.11 13.72
C MET A 145 13.28 -0.69 14.23
N SER A 146 12.17 -0.05 14.64
CA SER A 146 11.07 -0.80 15.25
C SER A 146 10.53 -1.92 14.35
N GLY A 147 10.38 -3.11 14.91
CA GLY A 147 9.71 -4.22 14.25
C GLY A 147 8.23 -3.97 13.96
N ASP A 148 7.63 -2.97 14.64
CA ASP A 148 6.25 -2.52 14.47
C ASP A 148 6.16 -1.44 13.37
N PRO A 149 5.42 -1.67 12.27
CA PRO A 149 5.16 -0.64 11.26
C PRO A 149 4.56 0.65 11.83
N ALA A 150 3.82 0.60 12.94
CA ALA A 150 3.20 1.76 13.56
C ALA A 150 4.21 2.80 14.06
N ASP A 151 5.39 2.37 14.48
CA ASP A 151 6.44 3.25 14.95
C ASP A 151 7.20 3.91 13.78
N ARG A 152 7.26 3.23 12.63
CA ARG A 152 8.05 3.65 11.46
C ARG A 152 7.25 4.47 10.45
N ILE A 153 5.95 4.24 10.36
CA ILE A 153 5.07 4.91 9.39
C ILE A 153 4.28 6.00 10.12
N PRO A 154 4.52 7.29 9.83
CA PRO A 154 3.76 8.37 10.46
C PRO A 154 2.26 8.21 10.21
N ASN A 155 1.45 8.28 11.27
CA ASN A 155 0.00 8.10 11.23
C ASN A 155 -0.44 6.73 10.66
N TYR A 156 0.34 5.66 10.92
CA TYR A 156 0.07 4.32 10.43
C TYR A 156 -1.38 3.86 10.64
N GLU A 157 -1.93 4.01 11.85
CA GLU A 157 -3.30 3.61 12.15
C GLU A 157 -4.33 4.35 11.29
N THR A 158 -4.14 5.65 11.06
CA THR A 158 -5.03 6.43 10.19
C THR A 158 -4.89 6.03 8.72
N ARG A 159 -3.67 5.74 8.26
CA ARG A 159 -3.42 5.19 6.91
C ARG A 159 -4.12 3.85 6.74
N ARG A 160 -3.98 2.92 7.70
CA ARG A 160 -4.64 1.62 7.69
C ARG A 160 -6.17 1.77 7.70
N ALA A 161 -6.70 2.63 8.56
CA ALA A 161 -8.14 2.91 8.60
C ALA A 161 -8.67 3.47 7.28
N SER A 162 -7.90 4.32 6.58
CA SER A 162 -8.24 4.81 5.23
C SER A 162 -8.33 3.64 4.23
N HIS A 163 -7.31 2.79 4.21
CA HIS A 163 -7.26 1.64 3.30
C HIS A 163 -8.38 0.62 3.57
N ASP A 164 -8.64 0.29 4.83
CA ASP A 164 -9.70 -0.66 5.23
C ASP A 164 -11.09 -0.14 4.87
N ALA A 165 -11.34 1.16 5.05
CA ALA A 165 -12.57 1.81 4.62
C ALA A 165 -12.72 1.74 3.09
N TYR A 166 -11.66 1.97 2.32
CA TYR A 166 -11.71 1.84 0.86
C TYR A 166 -12.03 0.41 0.42
N LEU A 167 -11.39 -0.60 1.01
CA LEU A 167 -11.70 -2.02 0.75
C LEU A 167 -13.16 -2.36 1.08
N SER A 168 -13.71 -1.80 2.15
CA SER A 168 -15.13 -1.92 2.49
C SER A 168 -16.03 -1.28 1.43
N GLY A 169 -15.62 -0.12 0.90
CA GLY A 169 -16.28 0.55 -0.21
C GLY A 169 -16.30 -0.31 -1.47
N LEU A 170 -15.16 -0.90 -1.86
CA LEU A 170 -15.06 -1.82 -3.00
C LEU A 170 -16.01 -3.02 -2.88
N ARG A 171 -16.05 -3.66 -1.70
CA ARG A 171 -16.97 -4.79 -1.44
C ARG A 171 -18.43 -4.39 -1.58
N SER A 172 -18.80 -3.24 -1.03
CA SER A 172 -20.17 -2.71 -1.11
C SER A 172 -20.53 -2.32 -2.54
N PHE A 173 -19.60 -1.71 -3.29
CA PHE A 173 -19.78 -1.35 -4.69
C PHE A 173 -19.98 -2.59 -5.57
N ASN A 174 -19.19 -3.65 -5.35
CA ASN A 174 -19.36 -4.91 -6.07
C ASN A 174 -20.70 -5.58 -5.76
N THR A 175 -21.14 -5.55 -4.51
CA THR A 175 -22.51 -5.98 -4.13
C THR A 175 -23.56 -5.17 -4.87
N GLY A 176 -23.37 -3.84 -5.01
CA GLY A 176 -24.22 -2.97 -5.81
C GLY A 176 -24.26 -3.36 -7.27
N ASN A 177 -23.12 -3.70 -7.88
CA ASN A 177 -23.05 -4.17 -9.27
C ASN A 177 -23.83 -5.47 -9.49
N GLU A 178 -23.70 -6.44 -8.58
CA GLU A 178 -24.45 -7.69 -8.63
C GLU A 178 -25.96 -7.43 -8.60
N LYS A 179 -26.43 -6.57 -7.68
CA LYS A 179 -27.84 -6.20 -7.57
C LYS A 179 -28.35 -5.39 -8.75
N TYR A 180 -27.52 -4.52 -9.31
CA TYR A 180 -27.84 -3.78 -10.53
C TYR A 180 -28.03 -4.72 -11.72
N GLN A 181 -27.20 -5.75 -11.83
CA GLN A 181 -27.34 -6.80 -12.85
C GLN A 181 -28.62 -7.61 -12.64
N ASP A 182 -28.91 -8.05 -11.41
CA ASP A 182 -30.17 -8.72 -11.06
C ASP A 182 -31.40 -7.88 -11.49
N GLY A 183 -31.35 -6.56 -11.22
CA GLY A 183 -32.41 -5.62 -11.58
C GLY A 183 -32.55 -5.43 -13.08
N SER A 184 -31.43 -5.37 -13.80
CA SER A 184 -31.39 -5.27 -15.27
C SER A 184 -31.98 -6.52 -15.91
N ASP A 185 -31.60 -7.71 -15.45
CA ASP A 185 -32.14 -8.99 -15.91
C ASP A 185 -33.64 -9.10 -15.65
N ALA A 186 -34.11 -8.64 -14.48
CA ALA A 186 -35.53 -8.60 -14.18
C ALA A 186 -36.28 -7.63 -15.10
N LEU A 187 -35.71 -6.46 -15.37
CA LEU A 187 -36.27 -5.44 -16.25
C LEU A 187 -36.41 -5.93 -17.70
N GLU A 188 -35.38 -6.59 -18.24
CA GLU A 188 -35.41 -7.18 -19.59
C GLU A 188 -36.47 -8.28 -19.74
N ASN A 189 -36.74 -9.02 -18.67
CA ASN A 189 -37.75 -10.07 -18.62
C ASN A 189 -39.13 -9.56 -18.17
N GLU A 190 -39.34 -8.24 -18.14
CA GLU A 190 -40.60 -7.59 -17.74
C GLU A 190 -41.08 -7.95 -16.32
N ARG A 191 -40.16 -8.39 -15.44
CA ARG A 191 -40.41 -8.71 -14.03
C ARG A 191 -40.28 -7.44 -13.17
N TRP A 192 -41.17 -6.48 -13.39
CA TRP A 192 -41.05 -5.11 -12.86
C TRP A 192 -40.96 -5.02 -11.33
N ALA A 193 -41.65 -5.88 -10.59
CA ALA A 193 -41.57 -5.89 -9.13
C ALA A 193 -40.20 -6.33 -8.63
N GLU A 194 -39.66 -7.41 -9.21
CA GLU A 194 -38.32 -7.92 -8.90
C GLU A 194 -37.23 -6.93 -9.32
N ALA A 195 -37.41 -6.27 -10.47
CA ALA A 195 -36.50 -5.22 -10.94
C ALA A 195 -36.43 -4.06 -9.95
N SER A 196 -37.59 -3.56 -9.49
CA SER A 196 -37.63 -2.46 -8.51
C SER A 196 -36.97 -2.84 -7.19
N GLU A 197 -37.20 -4.06 -6.68
CA GLU A 197 -36.56 -4.55 -5.46
C GLU A 197 -35.04 -4.63 -5.62
N ALA A 198 -34.56 -5.29 -6.68
CA ALA A 198 -33.13 -5.44 -6.94
C ALA A 198 -32.40 -4.09 -7.15
N PHE A 199 -33.01 -3.13 -7.85
CA PHE A 199 -32.44 -1.79 -7.99
C PHE A 199 -32.45 -0.99 -6.68
N THR A 200 -33.41 -1.24 -5.79
CA THR A 200 -33.42 -0.65 -4.45
C THR A 200 -32.26 -1.19 -3.61
N ASP A 201 -32.07 -2.52 -3.62
CA ASP A 201 -30.94 -3.18 -2.96
C ASP A 201 -29.59 -2.68 -3.52
N ALA A 202 -29.50 -2.48 -4.85
CA ALA A 202 -28.33 -1.90 -5.49
C ALA A 202 -28.06 -0.48 -4.98
N ALA A 203 -29.09 0.38 -4.93
CA ALA A 203 -28.96 1.75 -4.45
C ALA A 203 -28.48 1.82 -2.98
N ASP A 204 -28.96 0.91 -2.12
CA ASP A 204 -28.52 0.84 -0.73
C ASP A 204 -27.07 0.33 -0.60
N ALA A 205 -26.67 -0.65 -1.41
CA ALA A 205 -25.27 -1.11 -1.46
C ALA A 205 -24.32 -0.01 -1.96
N TYR A 206 -24.70 0.74 -3.00
CA TYR A 206 -23.90 1.89 -3.46
C TYR A 206 -23.85 3.02 -2.43
N ARG A 207 -24.90 3.22 -1.63
CA ARG A 207 -24.86 4.17 -0.50
C ARG A 207 -23.86 3.73 0.58
N ALA A 208 -23.80 2.42 0.87
CA ALA A 208 -22.80 1.88 1.79
C ALA A 208 -21.37 2.05 1.24
N ALA A 209 -21.20 1.92 -0.08
CA ALA A 209 -19.93 2.21 -0.75
C ALA A 209 -19.54 3.69 -0.63
N GLU A 210 -20.46 4.61 -0.94
CA GLU A 210 -20.30 6.08 -0.79
C GLU A 210 -19.79 6.44 0.61
N ASN A 211 -20.48 5.99 1.67
CA ASN A 211 -20.08 6.28 3.06
C ASN A 211 -18.69 5.72 3.41
N SER A 212 -18.33 4.57 2.84
CA SER A 212 -17.02 3.94 3.07
C SER A 212 -15.90 4.69 2.36
N PHE A 213 -16.13 5.13 1.11
CA PHE A 213 -15.17 5.96 0.38
C PHE A 213 -15.02 7.35 0.97
N GLU A 214 -16.11 7.96 1.47
CA GLU A 214 -16.06 9.22 2.22
C GLU A 214 -15.20 9.07 3.49
N SER A 215 -15.38 7.97 4.23
CA SER A 215 -14.56 7.68 5.42
C SER A 215 -13.07 7.50 5.06
N ALA A 216 -12.79 6.76 3.98
CA ALA A 216 -11.43 6.57 3.49
C ALA A 216 -10.78 7.92 3.12
N ARG A 217 -11.53 8.78 2.43
CA ARG A 217 -11.11 10.13 2.05
C ARG A 217 -10.85 11.03 3.26
N ALA A 218 -11.74 11.02 4.25
CA ALA A 218 -11.60 11.82 5.46
C ALA A 218 -10.30 11.45 6.22
N ASN A 219 -10.03 10.15 6.37
CA ASN A 219 -8.79 9.66 6.99
C ASN A 219 -7.55 10.11 6.20
N ALA A 220 -7.58 10.03 4.86
CA ALA A 220 -6.47 10.47 4.01
C ALA A 220 -6.23 11.99 4.08
N ALA A 221 -7.31 12.77 4.13
CA ALA A 221 -7.26 14.23 4.26
C ALA A 221 -6.72 14.67 5.63
N GLU A 222 -7.05 13.95 6.70
CA GLU A 222 -6.54 14.21 8.06
C GLU A 222 -5.01 14.18 8.11
N ILE A 223 -4.40 13.27 7.36
CA ILE A 223 -2.94 13.07 7.31
C ILE A 223 -2.27 13.79 6.11
N GLY A 224 -3.03 14.57 5.33
CA GLY A 224 -2.50 15.39 4.24
C GLY A 224 -2.02 14.61 3.01
N VAL A 225 -2.57 13.43 2.72
CA VAL A 225 -2.18 12.60 1.56
C VAL A 225 -3.09 12.89 0.36
N GLU A 226 -2.76 13.92 -0.43
CA GLU A 226 -3.62 14.44 -1.53
C GLU A 226 -3.93 13.41 -2.63
N ASP A 227 -2.95 12.55 -2.97
CA ASP A 227 -3.16 11.50 -3.98
C ASP A 227 -4.21 10.48 -3.52
N ALA A 228 -4.16 10.09 -2.24
CA ALA A 228 -5.15 9.18 -1.65
C ALA A 228 -6.54 9.83 -1.59
N VAL A 229 -6.62 11.13 -1.24
CA VAL A 229 -7.87 11.90 -1.30
C VAL A 229 -8.48 11.87 -2.70
N THR A 230 -7.67 12.13 -3.73
CA THR A 230 -8.11 12.12 -5.13
C THR A 230 -8.63 10.74 -5.57
N ILE A 231 -7.96 9.66 -5.16
CA ILE A 231 -8.40 8.29 -5.44
C ILE A 231 -9.76 8.00 -4.78
N CYS A 232 -9.94 8.40 -3.52
CA CYS A 232 -11.18 8.20 -2.80
C CYS A 232 -12.33 9.05 -3.35
N ASP A 233 -12.08 10.32 -3.71
CA ASP A 233 -13.08 11.22 -4.33
C ASP A 233 -13.64 10.61 -5.63
N ALA A 234 -12.77 10.06 -6.50
CA ALA A 234 -13.21 9.43 -7.74
C ALA A 234 -14.10 8.19 -7.49
N ALA A 235 -13.75 7.37 -6.50
CA ALA A 235 -14.54 6.20 -6.12
C ALA A 235 -15.89 6.57 -5.48
N GLU A 236 -15.89 7.60 -4.63
CA GLU A 236 -17.10 8.18 -4.04
C GLU A 236 -18.05 8.70 -5.13
N ALA A 237 -17.55 9.53 -6.04
CA ALA A 237 -18.35 10.11 -7.13
C ALA A 237 -18.97 9.03 -8.02
N LYS A 238 -18.20 7.98 -8.38
CA LYS A 238 -18.74 6.84 -9.14
C LYS A 238 -19.88 6.15 -8.39
N SER A 239 -19.72 5.91 -7.09
CA SER A 239 -20.74 5.27 -6.26
C SER A 239 -22.01 6.10 -6.14
N VAL A 240 -21.88 7.43 -6.02
CA VAL A 240 -22.99 8.38 -6.01
C VAL A 240 -23.83 8.27 -7.29
N ASP A 241 -23.20 8.23 -8.46
CA ASP A 241 -23.93 8.18 -9.72
C ASP A 241 -24.56 6.81 -9.99
N PHE A 242 -23.87 5.71 -9.64
CA PHE A 242 -24.49 4.38 -9.66
C PHE A 242 -25.70 4.27 -8.72
N ARG A 243 -25.64 4.88 -7.53
CA ARG A 243 -26.79 4.95 -6.61
C ARG A 243 -27.96 5.71 -7.22
N LYS A 244 -27.72 6.88 -7.81
CA LYS A 244 -28.77 7.66 -8.48
C LYS A 244 -29.38 6.91 -9.66
N SER A 245 -28.55 6.27 -10.49
CA SER A 245 -28.99 5.41 -11.60
C SER A 245 -29.89 4.28 -11.09
N SER A 246 -29.47 3.57 -10.04
CA SER A 246 -30.24 2.48 -9.43
C SER A 246 -31.58 2.97 -8.86
N THR A 247 -31.57 4.12 -8.18
CA THR A 247 -32.81 4.72 -7.64
C THR A 247 -33.79 5.05 -8.78
N ALA A 248 -33.31 5.68 -9.85
CA ALA A 248 -34.11 6.03 -11.01
C ALA A 248 -34.65 4.78 -11.73
N TRP A 249 -33.85 3.71 -11.87
CA TRP A 249 -34.34 2.45 -12.42
C TRP A 249 -35.41 1.77 -11.55
N SER A 250 -35.27 1.84 -10.22
CA SER A 250 -36.31 1.33 -9.30
C SER A 250 -37.63 2.08 -9.49
N ASP A 251 -37.57 3.41 -9.54
CA ASP A 251 -38.73 4.28 -9.79
C ASP A 251 -39.35 3.99 -11.16
N ALA A 252 -38.52 3.80 -12.20
CA ALA A 252 -38.96 3.44 -13.54
C ALA A 252 -39.73 2.12 -13.53
N ALA A 253 -39.17 1.08 -12.91
CA ALA A 253 -39.80 -0.23 -12.81
C ALA A 253 -41.14 -0.17 -12.06
N THR A 254 -41.23 0.62 -10.99
CA THR A 254 -42.49 0.88 -10.26
C THR A 254 -43.52 1.58 -11.14
N ALA A 255 -43.14 2.67 -11.82
CA ALA A 255 -44.02 3.40 -12.72
C ALA A 255 -44.55 2.50 -13.85
N ARG A 256 -43.69 1.63 -14.40
CA ARG A 256 -44.07 0.67 -15.43
C ARG A 256 -45.09 -0.33 -14.92
N ARG A 257 -44.91 -0.87 -13.72
CA ARG A 257 -45.85 -1.79 -13.05
C ARG A 257 -47.23 -1.13 -12.85
N GLU A 258 -47.27 0.17 -12.59
CA GLU A 258 -48.50 0.94 -12.37
C GLU A 258 -49.18 1.39 -13.69
N GLY A 259 -48.58 1.08 -14.84
CA GLY A 259 -49.09 1.49 -16.15
C GLY A 259 -48.81 2.96 -16.49
N ASN A 260 -47.90 3.62 -15.77
CA ASN A 260 -47.48 4.99 -16.05
C ASN A 260 -46.28 5.00 -17.01
N TYR A 261 -46.58 4.88 -18.31
CA TYR A 261 -45.58 4.78 -19.37
C TYR A 261 -44.69 6.02 -19.52
N LEU A 262 -45.25 7.21 -19.30
CA LEU A 262 -44.51 8.47 -19.43
C LEU A 262 -43.47 8.60 -18.30
N GLU A 263 -43.89 8.31 -17.06
CA GLU A 263 -42.96 8.33 -15.92
C GLU A 263 -41.88 7.25 -16.07
N TYR A 264 -42.22 6.05 -16.54
CA TYR A 264 -41.21 5.02 -16.86
C TYR A 264 -40.15 5.54 -17.83
N GLN A 265 -40.54 6.23 -18.90
CA GLN A 265 -39.59 6.78 -19.87
C GLN A 265 -38.68 7.82 -19.23
N ASN A 266 -39.26 8.82 -18.56
CA ASN A 266 -38.50 9.87 -17.89
C ASN A 266 -37.47 9.30 -16.91
N ARG A 267 -37.88 8.35 -16.06
CA ARG A 267 -37.01 7.73 -15.06
C ARG A 267 -35.95 6.82 -15.68
N SER A 268 -36.27 6.14 -16.77
CA SER A 268 -35.28 5.36 -17.52
C SER A 268 -34.22 6.24 -18.16
N ASP A 269 -34.59 7.43 -18.63
CA ASP A 269 -33.66 8.40 -19.19
C ASP A 269 -32.75 8.98 -18.09
N ASP A 270 -33.32 9.40 -16.95
CA ASP A 270 -32.55 9.83 -15.76
C ASP A 270 -31.55 8.74 -15.33
N ALA A 271 -31.97 7.47 -15.33
CA ALA A 271 -31.14 6.36 -14.92
C ALA A 271 -29.94 6.14 -15.85
N ARG A 272 -30.13 6.32 -17.17
CA ARG A 272 -29.06 6.23 -18.16
C ARG A 272 -28.11 7.42 -18.07
N ASP A 273 -28.62 8.63 -17.89
CA ASP A 273 -27.80 9.83 -17.73
C ASP A 273 -26.85 9.69 -16.53
N HIS A 274 -27.34 9.16 -15.40
CA HIS A 274 -26.49 8.87 -14.25
C HIS A 274 -25.51 7.73 -14.48
N TYR A 275 -25.91 6.68 -15.21
CA TYR A 275 -24.98 5.61 -15.57
C TYR A 275 -23.84 6.14 -16.46
N ASP A 276 -24.15 6.98 -17.44
CA ASP A 276 -23.18 7.59 -18.34
C ASP A 276 -22.24 8.53 -17.58
N ALA A 277 -22.76 9.36 -16.67
CA ALA A 277 -21.95 10.20 -15.79
C ALA A 277 -20.97 9.38 -14.95
N SER A 278 -21.39 8.20 -14.45
CA SER A 278 -20.50 7.32 -13.68
C SER A 278 -19.30 6.80 -14.47
N GLN A 279 -19.35 6.82 -15.81
CA GLN A 279 -18.24 6.41 -16.68
C GLN A 279 -17.11 7.44 -16.71
N GLU A 280 -17.37 8.69 -16.29
CA GLU A 280 -16.34 9.72 -16.14
C GLU A 280 -15.44 9.48 -14.93
N HIS A 281 -15.82 8.54 -14.05
CA HIS A 281 -15.13 8.21 -12.81
C HIS A 281 -14.54 6.80 -12.85
N GLU A 282 -13.39 6.62 -12.21
CA GLU A 282 -12.69 5.34 -12.11
C GLU A 282 -12.53 4.95 -10.65
N ILE A 283 -12.93 3.72 -10.30
CA ILE A 283 -12.54 3.08 -9.05
C ILE A 283 -11.23 2.35 -9.33
N ARG A 284 -10.15 2.80 -8.68
CA ARG A 284 -8.82 2.20 -8.83
C ARG A 284 -8.69 0.96 -7.94
N ASN A 285 -7.73 0.09 -8.28
CA ASN A 285 -7.37 -1.03 -7.42
C ASN A 285 -6.86 -0.52 -6.05
N SER A 286 -7.17 -1.23 -4.97
CA SER A 286 -6.73 -0.91 -3.61
C SER A 286 -5.22 -0.75 -3.49
N ASP A 287 -4.43 -1.47 -4.30
CA ASP A 287 -2.96 -1.31 -4.34
C ASP A 287 -2.55 0.13 -4.66
N LYS A 288 -3.26 0.81 -5.57
CA LYS A 288 -2.97 2.22 -5.87
C LYS A 288 -3.21 3.13 -4.69
N LEU A 289 -4.24 2.84 -3.89
CA LEU A 289 -4.48 3.58 -2.65
C LEU A 289 -3.43 3.24 -1.59
N ALA A 290 -3.05 1.97 -1.43
CA ALA A 290 -2.02 1.56 -0.49
C ALA A 290 -0.66 2.23 -0.77
N VAL A 291 -0.26 2.31 -2.05
CA VAL A 291 0.93 3.07 -2.48
C VAL A 291 0.79 4.56 -2.15
N ALA A 292 -0.34 5.18 -2.48
CA ALA A 292 -0.56 6.60 -2.15
C ALA A 292 -0.52 6.85 -0.64
N LEU A 293 -1.01 5.91 0.16
CA LEU A 293 -0.98 5.93 1.61
C LEU A 293 0.38 5.49 2.20
N GLY A 294 1.40 5.15 1.40
CA GLY A 294 2.69 4.68 1.93
C GLY A 294 2.59 3.44 2.81
N LEU A 295 1.61 2.57 2.52
CA LEU A 295 1.42 1.24 3.15
C LEU A 295 1.94 0.10 2.27
N GLN A 296 2.06 0.38 0.97
CA GLN A 296 2.98 -0.31 0.07
C GLN A 296 4.19 0.60 -0.04
#